data_AF-I0WK51-F1
#
_entry.id   AF-I0WK51-F1
#
_cell.length_a   1.000
_cell.length_b   1.000
_cell.length_c   1.000
_cell.angle_alpha   90.00
_cell.angle_beta   90.00
_cell.angle_gamma   90.00
#
_symmetry.space_group_name_H-M   'P 1'
#
loop_
_entity.id
_entity.type
_entity.pdbx_description
1 polymer ?
#
loop_
_entity_poly.entity_id
_entity_poly.type
_entity_poly.pdbx_seq_one_letter_code
_entity_poly.pdbx_strand_id
1 'polypeptide(L)'
;MEPIAKTVISHDWIILLYTGMLLAITLTKVLDTQRLNDFLKLLFNNKYVLLYGKEEHLINPFNTVFLSIHLIAVATFLWLLIDYNDITHIYQIEASFINLLLLVILFSSCKIALQKIVANIFNIDAAVDQYLFKKISYGNWSGLLLACVNLFIIYSFPLTKSFLFLIIIITIIIHAIGWFSIFKMHQNILSPYLFYFILYLCALEIAPYLLAFKLIAGGIH
;
A
#
# COMPACT_ATOMS: atom_id res chain seq x y z
N MET A 1 36.37 33.99 -0.50
CA MET A 1 35.29 33.09 -0.96
C MET A 1 35.17 31.99 0.07
N GLU A 2 34.20 32.10 0.97
CA GLU A 2 33.87 30.99 1.87
C GLU A 2 33.17 29.91 1.03
N PRO A 3 33.58 28.64 1.13
CA PRO A 3 32.88 27.57 0.47
C PRO A 3 31.51 27.44 1.15
N ILE A 4 30.45 27.69 0.40
CA ILE A 4 29.09 27.38 0.82
C ILE A 4 29.03 25.86 0.93
N ALA A 5 29.27 25.34 2.13
CA ALA A 5 29.02 23.96 2.45
C ALA A 5 27.50 23.74 2.34
N LYS A 6 27.03 23.35 1.16
CA LYS A 6 25.78 22.60 1.07
C LYS A 6 26.02 21.35 1.91
N THR A 7 25.48 21.34 3.12
CA THR A 7 25.22 20.11 3.85
C THR A 7 24.34 19.27 2.93
N VAL A 8 24.97 18.37 2.16
CA VAL A 8 24.25 17.37 1.39
C VAL A 8 23.58 16.50 2.45
N ILE A 9 22.30 16.73 2.68
CA ILE A 9 21.46 15.81 3.45
C ILE A 9 21.55 14.49 2.66
N SER A 10 22.33 13.54 3.17
CA SER A 10 22.56 12.30 2.44
C SER A 10 21.29 11.46 2.58
N HIS A 11 20.78 10.99 1.44
CA HIS A 11 19.64 10.09 1.39
C HIS A 11 20.11 8.63 1.56
N ASP A 12 21.24 8.41 2.24
CA ASP A 12 21.92 7.11 2.30
C ASP A 12 21.04 6.04 2.95
N TRP A 13 20.23 6.43 3.93
CA TRP A 13 19.25 5.55 4.57
C TRP A 13 18.16 5.08 3.60
N ILE A 14 17.76 5.91 2.63
CA ILE A 14 16.80 5.53 1.57
C ILE A 14 17.45 4.51 0.64
N ILE A 15 18.71 4.74 0.23
CA ILE A 15 19.45 3.78 -0.62
C ILE A 15 19.49 2.41 0.07
N LEU A 16 19.86 2.38 1.35
CA LEU A 16 19.91 1.15 2.13
C LEU A 16 18.55 0.45 2.18
N LEU A 17 17.48 1.22 2.46
CA LEU A 17 16.11 0.71 2.55
C LEU A 17 15.63 0.07 1.24
N TYR A 18 15.80 0.76 0.11
CA TYR A 18 15.38 0.27 -1.20
C TYR A 18 16.27 -0.86 -1.71
N THR A 19 17.57 -0.86 -1.36
CA THR A 19 18.44 -2.01 -1.61
C THR A 19 17.94 -3.24 -0.86
N GLY A 20 17.54 -3.07 0.41
CA GLY A 20 16.90 -4.13 1.19
C GLY A 20 15.62 -4.68 0.54
N MET A 21 14.77 -3.82 -0.03
CA MET A 21 13.58 -4.26 -0.78
C MET A 21 13.95 -5.09 -2.02
N LEU A 22 14.94 -4.65 -2.80
CA LEU A 22 15.40 -5.39 -3.97
C LEU A 22 15.98 -6.76 -3.59
N LEU A 23 16.73 -6.83 -2.50
CA LEU A 23 17.21 -8.10 -1.94
C LEU A 23 16.05 -9.01 -1.52
N ALA A 24 15.00 -8.48 -0.88
CA ALA A 24 13.82 -9.26 -0.51
C ALA A 24 13.05 -9.78 -1.73
N ILE A 25 12.90 -8.95 -2.79
CA ILE A 25 12.25 -9.35 -4.05
C ILE A 25 13.06 -10.45 -4.75
N THR A 26 14.39 -10.29 -4.82
CA THR A 26 15.27 -11.28 -5.45
C THR A 26 15.28 -12.60 -4.68
N LEU A 27 15.29 -12.56 -3.35
CA LEU A 27 15.16 -13.76 -2.53
C LEU A 27 13.83 -14.47 -2.78
N THR A 28 12.74 -13.72 -2.87
CA THR A 28 11.42 -14.28 -3.19
C THR A 28 11.39 -14.92 -4.59
N LYS A 29 12.07 -14.31 -5.57
CA LYS A 29 12.23 -14.89 -6.91
C LYS A 29 12.96 -16.22 -6.86
N VAL A 30 14.03 -16.33 -6.08
CA VAL A 30 14.81 -17.58 -5.94
C VAL A 30 13.99 -18.67 -5.26
N LEU A 31 13.19 -18.32 -4.24
CA LEU A 31 12.38 -19.28 -3.50
C LEU A 31 11.16 -19.77 -4.29
N ASP A 32 10.45 -18.87 -4.98
CA ASP A 32 9.24 -19.22 -5.74
C ASP A 32 9.07 -18.30 -6.97
N THR A 33 9.81 -18.63 -8.03
CA THR A 33 9.75 -17.89 -9.30
C THR A 33 8.36 -17.97 -9.93
N GLN A 34 7.68 -19.11 -9.83
CA GLN A 34 6.38 -19.31 -10.47
C GLN A 34 5.32 -18.39 -9.84
N ARG A 35 5.26 -18.35 -8.51
CA ARG A 35 4.35 -17.49 -7.77
C ARG A 35 4.65 -16.02 -8.00
N LEU A 36 5.92 -15.62 -8.04
CA LEU A 36 6.30 -14.24 -8.39
C LEU A 36 5.79 -13.86 -9.78
N ASN A 37 5.97 -14.73 -10.78
CA ASN A 37 5.50 -14.48 -12.14
C ASN A 37 3.97 -14.39 -12.22
N ASP A 38 3.25 -15.23 -11.48
CA ASP A 38 1.79 -15.16 -11.40
C ASP A 38 1.34 -13.87 -10.69
N PHE A 39 2.03 -13.46 -9.63
CA PHE A 39 1.79 -12.19 -8.91
C PHE A 39 2.03 -10.96 -9.79
N LEU A 40 3.11 -10.91 -10.56
CA LEU A 40 3.39 -9.78 -11.45
C LEU A 40 2.32 -9.62 -12.54
N LYS A 41 1.66 -10.72 -12.93
CA LYS A 41 0.57 -10.74 -13.91
C LYS A 41 -0.81 -10.42 -13.30
N LEU A 42 -0.89 -10.10 -12.01
CA LEU A 42 -2.15 -9.91 -11.27
C LEU A 42 -3.10 -8.88 -11.90
N LEU A 43 -2.57 -7.80 -12.49
CA LEU A 43 -3.41 -6.79 -13.15
C LEU A 43 -4.10 -7.30 -14.42
N PHE A 44 -3.51 -8.30 -15.06
CA PHE A 44 -3.99 -8.84 -16.34
C PHE A 44 -4.78 -10.15 -16.15
N ASN A 45 -4.47 -10.92 -15.11
CA ASN A 45 -5.11 -12.21 -14.84
C ASN A 45 -5.23 -12.46 -13.33
N ASN A 46 -6.39 -12.97 -12.92
CA ASN A 46 -6.70 -13.37 -11.54
C ASN A 46 -6.07 -14.70 -11.11
N LYS A 47 -5.25 -15.35 -11.95
CA LYS A 47 -4.62 -16.66 -11.67
C LYS A 47 -3.96 -16.70 -10.28
N TYR A 48 -3.18 -15.67 -9.94
CA TYR A 48 -2.54 -15.58 -8.62
C TYR A 48 -3.55 -15.66 -7.46
N VAL A 49 -4.62 -14.87 -7.54
CA VAL A 49 -5.66 -14.84 -6.51
C VAL A 49 -6.39 -16.18 -6.41
N LEU A 50 -6.70 -16.80 -7.55
CA LEU A 50 -7.47 -18.04 -7.60
C LEU A 50 -6.67 -19.25 -7.08
N LEU A 51 -5.37 -19.30 -7.35
CA LEU A 51 -4.49 -20.38 -6.90
C LEU A 51 -4.08 -20.20 -5.44
N TYR A 52 -3.55 -19.03 -5.08
CA TYR A 52 -2.92 -18.82 -3.77
C TYR A 52 -3.88 -18.28 -2.71
N GLY A 53 -5.05 -17.75 -3.09
CA GLY A 53 -6.02 -17.18 -2.16
C GLY A 53 -6.98 -18.19 -1.51
N LYS A 54 -7.00 -19.45 -1.96
CA LYS A 54 -7.87 -20.50 -1.39
C LYS A 54 -7.18 -21.38 -0.36
N GLU A 55 -5.88 -21.61 -0.52
CA GLU A 55 -5.13 -22.61 0.23
C GLU A 55 -4.24 -22.01 1.32
N GLU A 56 -3.92 -20.71 1.22
CA GLU A 56 -2.99 -20.06 2.14
C GLU A 56 -3.67 -19.09 3.11
N HIS A 57 -3.16 -19.07 4.34
CA HIS A 57 -3.45 -17.99 5.27
C HIS A 57 -2.98 -16.64 4.70
N LEU A 58 -3.69 -15.57 5.07
CA LEU A 58 -3.33 -14.19 4.73
C LEU A 58 -1.88 -13.84 5.10
N ILE A 59 -1.39 -14.40 6.20
CA ILE A 59 -0.01 -14.23 6.66
C ILE A 59 0.78 -15.44 6.18
N ASN A 60 1.46 -15.27 5.05
CA ASN A 60 2.42 -16.22 4.53
C ASN A 60 3.71 -15.45 4.16
N PRO A 61 4.89 -16.11 4.11
CA PRO A 61 6.16 -15.42 3.91
C PRO A 61 6.18 -14.53 2.65
N PHE A 62 5.61 -15.01 1.55
CA PHE A 62 5.53 -14.26 0.30
C PHE A 62 4.70 -12.98 0.46
N ASN A 63 3.49 -13.11 0.99
CA ASN A 63 2.57 -11.99 1.16
C ASN A 63 3.09 -10.99 2.19
N THR A 64 3.75 -11.46 3.25
CA THR A 64 4.40 -10.61 4.25
C THR A 64 5.52 -9.77 3.63
N VAL A 65 6.39 -10.35 2.80
CA VAL A 65 7.45 -9.59 2.10
C VAL A 65 6.86 -8.48 1.24
N PHE A 66 5.88 -8.80 0.38
CA PHE A 66 5.29 -7.78 -0.50
C PHE A 66 4.43 -6.76 0.25
N LEU A 67 3.79 -7.15 1.35
CA LEU A 67 3.08 -6.23 2.24
C LEU A 67 4.06 -5.25 2.91
N SER A 68 5.21 -5.72 3.38
CA SER A 68 6.25 -4.84 3.93
C SER A 68 6.74 -3.84 2.88
N ILE A 69 7.02 -4.29 1.66
CA ILE A 69 7.42 -3.41 0.55
C ILE A 69 6.35 -2.36 0.28
N HIS A 70 5.08 -2.77 0.24
CA HIS A 70 3.97 -1.84 0.04
C HIS A 70 3.84 -0.79 1.14
N LEU A 71 3.91 -1.19 2.41
CA LEU A 71 3.80 -0.26 3.54
C LEU A 71 4.96 0.74 3.55
N ILE A 72 6.18 0.29 3.25
CA ILE A 72 7.35 1.19 3.16
C ILE A 72 7.24 2.12 1.95
N ALA A 73 6.76 1.64 0.79
CA ALA A 73 6.54 2.48 -0.38
C ALA A 73 5.49 3.57 -0.14
N VAL A 74 4.39 3.24 0.55
CA VAL A 74 3.36 4.21 0.96
C VAL A 74 3.93 5.22 1.95
N ALA A 75 4.67 4.77 2.97
CA ALA A 75 5.32 5.68 3.92
C ALA A 75 6.33 6.62 3.23
N THR A 76 7.12 6.09 2.28
CA THR A 76 8.07 6.91 1.52
C THR A 76 7.33 7.95 0.67
N PHE A 77 6.25 7.57 0.01
CA PHE A 77 5.46 8.50 -0.80
C PHE A 77 4.82 9.60 0.07
N LEU A 78 4.25 9.25 1.22
CA LEU A 78 3.71 10.24 2.16
C LEU A 78 4.79 11.18 2.69
N TRP A 79 6.00 10.66 2.97
CA TRP A 79 7.14 11.48 3.39
C TRP A 79 7.54 12.48 2.29
N LEU A 80 7.60 12.04 1.02
CA LEU A 80 7.84 12.91 -0.13
C LEU A 80 6.74 13.98 -0.31
N LEU A 81 5.49 13.67 0.01
CA LEU A 81 4.39 14.64 -0.03
C LEU A 81 4.49 15.70 1.06
N ILE A 82 4.97 15.34 2.24
CA ILE A 82 5.19 16.28 3.36
C ILE A 82 6.30 17.24 2.99
N ASP A 83 7.41 16.72 2.45
CA ASP A 83 8.54 17.51 1.95
C ASP A 83 8.11 18.46 0.82
N TYR A 84 7.34 17.97 -0.16
CA TYR A 84 6.83 18.77 -1.28
C TYR A 84 5.97 19.98 -0.87
N ASN A 85 5.23 19.89 0.23
CA ASN A 85 4.32 20.94 0.69
C ASN A 85 4.95 21.88 1.75
N ASP A 86 6.26 21.76 2.00
CA ASP A 86 7.00 22.52 3.03
C ASP A 86 6.35 22.41 4.44
N ILE A 87 5.65 21.30 4.73
CA ILE A 87 4.88 21.15 5.97
C ILE A 87 5.79 20.95 7.20
N THR A 88 7.09 20.67 7.00
CA THR A 88 8.03 20.39 8.10
C THR A 88 9.21 21.35 8.12
N HIS A 89 9.12 22.39 8.96
CA HIS A 89 10.27 23.24 9.30
C HIS A 89 11.02 22.82 10.58
N ILE A 90 10.62 21.76 11.32
CA ILE A 90 11.00 21.65 12.75
C ILE A 90 11.48 20.25 13.25
N TYR A 91 11.51 19.17 12.46
CA TYR A 91 11.94 17.85 12.97
C TYR A 91 13.07 17.18 12.17
N GLN A 92 13.95 16.45 12.88
CA GLN A 92 14.93 15.54 12.27
C GLN A 92 14.22 14.59 11.30
N ILE A 93 14.59 14.69 10.02
CA ILE A 93 13.90 14.10 8.88
C ILE A 93 13.77 12.56 9.00
N GLU A 94 14.79 11.89 9.54
CA GLU A 94 14.80 10.42 9.72
C GLU A 94 13.83 9.94 10.80
N ALA A 95 13.78 10.63 11.95
CA ALA A 95 12.82 10.32 13.01
C ALA A 95 11.38 10.54 12.54
N SER A 96 11.17 11.50 11.65
CA SER A 96 9.88 11.75 11.00
C SER A 96 9.45 10.57 10.11
N PHE A 97 10.37 9.99 9.34
CA PHE A 97 10.05 8.82 8.49
C PHE A 97 9.68 7.58 9.29
N ILE A 98 10.42 7.23 10.35
CA ILE A 98 10.13 6.05 11.17
C ILE A 98 8.75 6.16 11.83
N ASN A 99 8.43 7.34 12.36
CA ASN A 99 7.11 7.61 12.96
C ASN A 99 5.99 7.47 11.92
N LEU A 100 6.21 7.99 10.70
CA LEU A 100 5.26 7.86 9.61
C LEU A 100 5.07 6.40 9.16
N LEU A 101 6.15 5.63 9.06
CA LEU A 101 6.10 4.21 8.75
C LEU A 101 5.31 3.45 9.82
N LEU A 102 5.57 3.72 11.09
CA LEU A 102 4.84 3.11 12.20
C LEU A 102 3.35 3.44 12.14
N LEU A 103 3.00 4.69 11.86
CA LEU A 103 1.61 5.12 11.68
C LEU A 103 0.92 4.36 10.54
N VAL A 104 1.58 4.22 9.38
CA VAL A 104 1.06 3.48 8.23
C VAL A 104 0.85 1.99 8.57
N ILE A 105 1.80 1.37 9.27
CA ILE A 105 1.70 -0.02 9.72
C ILE A 105 0.52 -0.21 10.68
N LEU A 106 0.42 0.64 11.70
CA LEU A 106 -0.65 0.59 12.71
C LEU A 106 -2.03 0.80 12.07
N PHE A 107 -2.15 1.80 11.21
CA PHE A 107 -3.38 2.09 10.50
C PHE A 107 -3.82 0.91 9.62
N SER A 108 -2.91 0.36 8.82
CA SER A 108 -3.20 -0.80 7.96
C SER A 108 -3.58 -2.04 8.77
N SER A 109 -2.83 -2.31 9.84
CA SER A 109 -3.08 -3.47 10.72
C SER A 109 -4.43 -3.35 11.45
N CYS A 110 -4.77 -2.16 11.93
CA CYS A 110 -6.06 -1.89 12.57
C CYS A 110 -7.23 -2.14 11.61
N LYS A 111 -7.13 -1.68 10.35
CA LYS A 111 -8.17 -1.96 9.33
C LYS A 111 -8.36 -3.46 9.10
N ILE A 112 -7.26 -4.22 8.95
CA ILE A 112 -7.32 -5.67 8.75
C ILE A 112 -7.91 -6.37 9.99
N ALA A 113 -7.53 -5.96 11.19
CA ALA A 113 -8.04 -6.52 12.44
C ALA A 113 -9.55 -6.28 12.59
N LEU A 114 -10.03 -5.06 12.35
CA LEU A 114 -11.46 -4.74 12.37
C LEU A 114 -12.24 -5.58 11.35
N GLN A 115 -11.70 -5.75 10.15
CA GLN A 115 -12.29 -6.59 9.11
C GLN A 115 -12.42 -8.06 9.55
N LYS A 116 -11.39 -8.62 10.19
CA LYS A 116 -11.43 -9.98 10.75
C LYS A 116 -12.38 -10.13 11.94
N ILE A 117 -12.43 -9.14 12.84
CA ILE A 117 -13.36 -9.18 13.99
C ILE A 117 -14.81 -9.21 13.50
N VAL A 118 -15.15 -8.34 12.54
CA VAL A 118 -16.47 -8.33 11.91
C VAL A 118 -16.75 -9.67 11.23
N ALA A 119 -15.79 -10.21 10.48
CA ALA A 119 -15.95 -11.50 9.81
C ALA A 119 -16.33 -12.64 10.77
N ASN A 120 -15.62 -12.71 11.89
CA ASN A 120 -15.82 -13.73 12.92
C ASN A 120 -17.18 -13.57 13.63
N ILE A 121 -17.60 -12.34 13.93
CA ILE A 121 -18.92 -12.08 14.55
C ILE A 121 -20.06 -12.58 13.65
N PHE A 122 -19.91 -12.43 12.34
CA PHE A 122 -20.93 -12.84 11.37
C PHE A 122 -20.72 -14.24 10.78
N ASN A 123 -19.71 -14.99 11.23
CA ASN A 123 -19.33 -16.32 10.70
C ASN A 123 -19.12 -16.32 9.17
N ILE A 124 -18.49 -15.27 8.64
CA ILE A 124 -18.19 -15.10 7.20
C ILE A 124 -16.68 -15.07 6.91
N ASP A 125 -15.86 -15.66 7.79
CA ASP A 125 -14.40 -15.63 7.74
C ASP A 125 -13.83 -16.09 6.39
N ALA A 126 -14.36 -17.17 5.80
CA ALA A 126 -13.87 -17.67 4.52
C ALA A 126 -14.05 -16.67 3.37
N ALA A 127 -15.17 -15.94 3.35
CA ALA A 127 -15.43 -14.93 2.33
C ALA A 127 -14.56 -13.68 2.57
N VAL A 128 -14.41 -13.25 3.83
CA VAL A 128 -13.60 -12.09 4.18
C VAL A 128 -12.11 -12.37 3.99
N ASP A 129 -11.63 -13.58 4.26
CA ASP A 129 -10.22 -13.95 4.04
C ASP A 129 -9.87 -13.95 2.54
N GLN A 130 -10.74 -14.48 1.67
CA GLN A 130 -10.55 -14.39 0.22
C GLN A 130 -10.57 -12.93 -0.27
N TYR A 131 -11.49 -12.12 0.27
CA TYR A 131 -11.56 -10.69 0.00
C TYR A 131 -10.28 -9.96 0.44
N LEU A 132 -9.82 -10.18 1.68
CA LEU A 132 -8.63 -9.59 2.26
C LEU A 132 -7.38 -10.00 1.47
N PHE A 133 -7.28 -11.27 1.08
CA PHE A 133 -6.13 -11.77 0.33
C PHE A 133 -6.03 -11.03 -1.00
N LYS A 134 -7.15 -10.91 -1.71
CA LYS A 134 -7.22 -10.19 -2.97
C LYS A 134 -6.90 -8.71 -2.80
N LYS A 135 -7.53 -8.04 -1.84
CA LYS A 135 -7.29 -6.63 -1.52
C LYS A 135 -5.80 -6.37 -1.24
N ILE A 136 -5.19 -7.16 -0.36
CA ILE A 136 -3.77 -7.03 -0.02
C ILE A 136 -2.91 -7.30 -1.25
N SER A 137 -3.25 -8.28 -2.08
CA SER A 137 -2.48 -8.60 -3.30
C SER A 137 -2.44 -7.44 -4.30
N TYR A 138 -3.57 -6.77 -4.55
CA TYR A 138 -3.59 -5.59 -5.42
C TYR A 138 -2.87 -4.40 -4.78
N GLY A 139 -3.00 -4.22 -3.46
CA GLY A 139 -2.22 -3.25 -2.69
C GLY A 139 -0.72 -3.50 -2.85
N ASN A 140 -0.27 -4.73 -2.61
CA ASN A 140 1.11 -5.17 -2.79
C ASN A 140 1.66 -4.88 -4.18
N TRP A 141 0.87 -5.16 -5.22
CA TRP A 141 1.25 -4.84 -6.59
C TRP A 141 1.40 -3.33 -6.80
N SER A 142 0.47 -2.53 -6.27
CA SER A 142 0.60 -1.06 -6.28
C SER A 142 1.82 -0.58 -5.51
N GLY A 143 2.21 -1.29 -4.43
CA GLY A 143 3.41 -1.01 -3.65
C GLY A 143 4.69 -1.15 -4.44
N LEU A 144 4.80 -2.17 -5.31
CA LEU A 144 5.94 -2.33 -6.22
C LEU A 144 6.06 -1.16 -7.19
N LEU A 145 4.94 -0.77 -7.81
CA LEU A 145 4.92 0.36 -8.73
C LEU A 145 5.28 1.67 -8.00
N LEU A 146 4.71 1.89 -6.82
CA LEU A 146 4.97 3.07 -6.01
C LEU A 146 6.42 3.15 -5.54
N ALA A 147 7.04 2.02 -5.17
CA ALA A 147 8.45 1.93 -4.83
C ALA A 147 9.33 2.40 -6.01
N CYS A 148 9.06 1.91 -7.22
CA CYS A 148 9.79 2.36 -8.42
C CYS A 148 9.63 3.87 -8.64
N VAL A 149 8.40 4.38 -8.56
CA VAL A 149 8.09 5.80 -8.74
C VAL A 149 8.81 6.66 -7.70
N ASN A 150 8.84 6.25 -6.44
CA ASN A 150 9.53 6.97 -5.37
C ASN A 150 11.02 7.13 -5.67
N LEU A 151 11.70 6.08 -6.16
CA LEU A 151 13.11 6.18 -6.55
C LEU A 151 13.33 7.22 -7.65
N PHE A 152 12.44 7.29 -8.65
CA PHE A 152 12.52 8.32 -9.69
C PHE A 152 12.31 9.72 -9.13
N ILE A 153 11.40 9.90 -8.17
CA ILE A 153 11.17 11.19 -7.52
C ILE A 153 12.42 11.65 -6.75
N ILE A 154 13.02 10.74 -5.98
CA ILE A 154 14.14 11.05 -5.09
C ILE A 154 15.42 11.36 -5.89
N TYR A 155 15.71 10.60 -6.96
CA TYR A 155 17.01 10.66 -7.62
C TYR A 155 17.02 11.24 -9.04
N SER A 156 15.86 11.45 -9.67
CA SER A 156 15.80 11.85 -11.08
C SER A 156 15.02 13.14 -11.31
N PHE A 157 13.76 13.23 -10.87
CA PHE A 157 12.92 14.40 -11.14
C PHE A 157 12.10 14.83 -9.92
N PRO A 158 12.10 16.12 -9.56
CA PRO A 158 11.31 16.60 -8.44
C PRO A 158 9.81 16.40 -8.69
N LEU A 159 9.07 16.25 -7.60
CA LEU A 159 7.62 16.08 -7.66
C LEU A 159 6.98 17.35 -8.24
N THR A 160 6.17 17.19 -9.29
CA THR A 160 5.33 18.26 -9.85
C THR A 160 3.87 17.96 -9.60
N LYS A 161 3.00 18.97 -9.59
CA LYS A 161 1.54 18.77 -9.40
C LYS A 161 0.97 17.77 -10.41
N SER A 162 1.33 17.90 -11.69
CA SER A 162 0.88 17.00 -12.75
C SER A 162 1.35 15.57 -12.51
N PHE A 163 2.60 15.38 -12.08
CA PHE A 163 3.14 14.05 -11.80
C PHE A 163 2.49 13.42 -10.56
N LEU A 164 2.26 14.20 -9.51
CA LEU A 164 1.52 13.77 -8.32
C LEU A 164 0.11 13.28 -8.69
N PHE A 165 -0.65 14.05 -9.50
CA PHE A 165 -1.97 13.62 -9.96
C PHE A 165 -1.91 12.32 -10.77
N LEU A 166 -0.91 12.16 -11.63
CA LEU A 166 -0.71 10.94 -12.40
C LEU A 166 -0.51 9.71 -11.49
N ILE A 167 0.35 9.83 -10.46
CA ILE A 167 0.63 8.74 -9.51
C ILE A 167 -0.64 8.35 -8.74
N ILE A 168 -1.40 9.35 -8.28
CA ILE A 168 -2.67 9.12 -7.57
C ILE A 168 -3.66 8.40 -8.48
N ILE A 169 -3.83 8.87 -9.73
CA ILE A 169 -4.76 8.25 -10.70
C ILE A 169 -4.37 6.79 -10.96
N ILE A 170 -3.09 6.50 -11.22
CA ILE A 170 -2.60 5.14 -11.46
C ILE A 170 -2.86 4.24 -10.23
N THR A 171 -2.58 4.77 -9.04
CA THR A 171 -2.82 4.03 -7.79
C THR A 171 -4.31 3.72 -7.59
N ILE A 172 -5.19 4.69 -7.85
CA ILE A 172 -6.64 4.51 -7.80
C ILE A 172 -7.09 3.45 -8.81
N ILE A 173 -6.59 3.50 -10.05
CA ILE A 173 -6.92 2.52 -11.09
C ILE A 173 -6.55 1.11 -10.65
N ILE A 174 -5.36 0.89 -10.08
CA ILE A 174 -4.94 -0.43 -9.60
C ILE A 174 -5.90 -0.97 -8.53
N HIS A 175 -6.28 -0.14 -7.57
CA HIS A 175 -7.23 -0.54 -6.52
C HIS A 175 -8.63 -0.79 -7.09
N ALA A 176 -9.08 0.03 -8.04
CA ALA A 176 -10.35 -0.13 -8.74
C ALA A 176 -10.40 -1.45 -9.53
N ILE A 177 -9.31 -1.84 -10.20
CA ILE A 177 -9.20 -3.16 -10.86
C ILE A 177 -9.37 -4.28 -9.84
N GLY A 178 -8.74 -4.17 -8.66
CA GLY A 178 -8.89 -5.15 -7.59
C GLY A 178 -10.33 -5.29 -7.12
N TRP A 179 -11.02 -4.16 -6.89
CA TRP A 179 -12.42 -4.12 -6.47
C TRP A 179 -13.36 -4.66 -7.55
N PHE A 180 -13.16 -4.26 -8.80
CA PHE A 180 -13.92 -4.78 -9.93
C PHE A 180 -13.75 -6.29 -10.08
N SER A 181 -12.54 -6.79 -9.90
CA SER A 181 -12.24 -8.22 -9.94
C SER A 181 -12.93 -8.97 -8.81
N ILE A 182 -13.07 -8.40 -7.60
CA ILE A 182 -13.86 -8.98 -6.49
C ILE A 182 -15.33 -9.06 -6.89
N PHE A 183 -15.88 -7.95 -7.38
CA PHE A 183 -17.28 -7.87 -7.78
C PHE A 183 -17.62 -8.91 -8.85
N LYS A 184 -16.77 -9.05 -9.87
CA LYS A 184 -16.96 -10.03 -10.95
C LYS A 184 -16.90 -11.48 -10.45
N MET A 185 -16.03 -11.78 -9.50
CA MET A 185 -15.86 -13.14 -8.96
C MET A 185 -17.07 -13.61 -8.14
N HIS A 186 -17.75 -12.68 -7.44
CA HIS A 186 -18.87 -13.00 -6.56
C HIS A 186 -20.18 -12.34 -7.02
N GLN A 187 -20.30 -12.03 -8.31
CA GLN A 187 -21.42 -11.25 -8.88
C GLN A 187 -22.79 -11.82 -8.54
N ASN A 188 -22.96 -13.15 -8.62
CA ASN A 188 -24.24 -13.81 -8.33
C ASN A 188 -24.68 -13.64 -6.86
N ILE A 189 -23.72 -13.49 -5.95
CA ILE A 189 -23.96 -13.32 -4.51
C ILE A 189 -24.11 -11.84 -4.18
N LEU A 190 -23.30 -10.95 -4.77
CA LEU A 190 -23.30 -9.52 -4.43
C LEU A 190 -24.35 -8.70 -5.20
N SER A 191 -24.78 -9.11 -6.39
CA SER A 191 -25.72 -8.33 -7.21
C SER A 191 -27.05 -8.01 -6.49
N PRO A 192 -27.65 -8.93 -5.70
CA PRO A 192 -28.84 -8.62 -4.90
C PRO A 192 -28.57 -7.69 -3.71
N TYR A 193 -27.32 -7.60 -3.24
CA TYR A 193 -26.90 -6.85 -2.04
C TYR A 193 -25.94 -5.69 -2.35
N LEU A 194 -26.01 -5.14 -3.57
CA LEU A 194 -25.10 -4.07 -4.04
C LEU A 194 -25.03 -2.87 -3.09
N PHE A 195 -26.18 -2.46 -2.53
CA PHE A 195 -26.22 -1.36 -1.57
C PHE A 195 -25.40 -1.65 -0.30
N TYR A 196 -25.50 -2.87 0.25
CA TYR A 196 -24.71 -3.29 1.41
C TYR A 196 -23.22 -3.39 1.10
N PHE A 197 -22.87 -3.84 -0.11
CA PHE A 197 -21.48 -3.84 -0.56
C PHE A 197 -20.89 -2.42 -0.62
N ILE A 198 -21.63 -1.46 -1.18
CA ILE A 198 -21.21 -0.05 -1.22
C ILE A 198 -21.08 0.49 0.21
N LEU A 199 -22.05 0.21 1.09
CA LEU A 199 -22.00 0.64 2.49
C LEU A 199 -20.76 0.09 3.22
N TYR A 200 -20.41 -1.17 2.99
CA TYR A 200 -19.19 -1.77 3.51
C TYR A 200 -17.93 -1.04 3.03
N LEU A 201 -17.81 -0.77 1.72
CA LEU A 201 -16.67 -0.05 1.17
C LEU A 201 -16.58 1.37 1.75
N CYS A 202 -17.69 2.05 1.90
CA CYS A 202 -17.72 3.38 2.52
C CYS A 202 -17.32 3.34 4.00
N ALA A 203 -17.88 2.41 4.79
CA ALA A 203 -17.69 2.37 6.24
C ALA A 203 -16.32 1.83 6.67
N LEU A 204 -15.82 0.78 6.01
CA LEU A 204 -14.63 0.06 6.44
C LEU A 204 -13.40 0.35 5.57
N GLU A 205 -13.58 0.77 4.31
CA GLU A 205 -12.46 1.17 3.46
C GLU A 205 -12.23 2.67 3.45
N ILE A 206 -13.24 3.47 3.08
CA ILE A 206 -13.09 4.91 2.83
C ILE A 206 -13.12 5.73 4.12
N ALA A 207 -14.07 5.46 5.02
CA ALA A 207 -14.25 6.24 6.24
C ALA A 207 -13.00 6.27 7.15
N PRO A 208 -12.20 5.20 7.33
CA PRO A 208 -10.96 5.27 8.09
C PRO A 208 -9.96 6.29 7.53
N TYR A 209 -9.87 6.44 6.20
CA TYR A 209 -9.00 7.46 5.59
C TYR A 209 -9.55 8.88 5.82
N LEU A 210 -10.86 9.07 5.73
CA LEU A 210 -11.49 10.37 6.02
C LEU A 210 -11.34 10.76 7.49
N LEU A 211 -11.47 9.79 8.41
CA LEU A 211 -11.23 9.99 9.83
C LEU A 211 -9.77 10.36 10.09
N ALA A 212 -8.82 9.62 9.51
CA ALA A 212 -7.39 9.93 9.63
C ALA A 212 -7.08 11.34 9.11
N PHE A 213 -7.59 11.70 7.93
CA PHE A 213 -7.43 13.05 7.37
C PHE A 213 -8.00 14.12 8.29
N LYS A 214 -9.21 13.91 8.85
CA LYS A 214 -9.83 14.87 9.78
C LYS A 214 -9.06 15.00 11.08
N LEU A 215 -8.51 13.92 11.63
CA LEU A 215 -7.68 13.95 12.84
C LEU A 215 -6.38 14.73 12.60
N ILE A 216 -5.75 14.52 11.45
CA ILE A 216 -4.54 15.26 11.06
C ILE A 216 -4.86 16.75 10.83
N ALA A 217 -5.90 17.07 10.05
CA ALA A 217 -6.28 18.44 9.75
C ALA A 217 -6.83 19.20 10.97
N GLY A 218 -7.54 18.51 11.87
CA GLY A 218 -8.10 19.10 13.09
C GLY A 218 -7.09 19.27 14.23
N GLY A 219 -5.96 18.56 14.20
CA GLY A 219 -4.85 18.73 15.16
C GLY A 219 -3.86 19.85 14.80
N ILE A 220 -4.08 20.56 13.69
CA ILE A 220 -3.27 21.71 13.22
C ILE A 220 -3.84 23.05 13.74
N HIS A 221 -4.83 23.01 14.65
CA HIS A 221 -5.38 24.19 15.33
C HIS A 221 -4.93 24.31 16.78
#